data_AF-Q9Z4M8-F1
#
_entry.id   AF-Q9Z4M8-F1
#
_cell.length_a   1.000
_cell.length_b   1.000
_cell.length_c   1.000
_cell.angle_alpha   90.00
_cell.angle_beta   90.00
_cell.angle_gamma   90.00
#
_symmetry.space_group_name_H-M   'P 1'
#
loop_
_entity.id
_entity.type
_entity.pdbx_description
1 polymer ?
#
loop_
_entity_poly.entity_id
_entity_poly.type
_entity_poly.pdbx_seq_one_letter_code
_entity_poly.pdbx_strand_id
1 'polypeptide(L)'
;MKNSNKKGFTLVELVVVIAIIGVLAAILVPSMMGYVKKSRLKTANGNAKTAYNTAAGALADLETNGIQLETIDITQNCTTPAASVPDLDGDTVDGVAYVTAIVQNALAANGNDGGEVYINGNTTATGVWGAQWHRKSGDKIVGQYPEAPSTVEKAEAMKFGELKLKNKA
;
A
#
# COMPACT_ATOMS: atom_id res chain seq x y z
N MET A 1 -42.67 -30.04 41.16
CA MET A 1 -43.04 -29.38 39.88
C MET A 1 -42.20 -28.11 39.77
N LYS A 2 -41.28 -28.02 38.82
CA LYS A 2 -40.29 -26.93 38.73
C LYS A 2 -40.88 -25.77 37.94
N ASN A 3 -41.45 -24.78 38.64
CA ASN A 3 -42.03 -23.59 38.02
C ASN A 3 -40.90 -22.73 37.42
N SER A 4 -40.81 -22.70 36.10
CA SER A 4 -39.82 -21.90 35.38
C SER A 4 -40.41 -20.53 35.16
N ASN A 5 -40.07 -19.57 36.03
CA ASN A 5 -40.47 -18.17 35.91
C ASN A 5 -39.78 -17.55 34.69
N LYS A 6 -40.37 -17.69 33.50
CA LYS A 6 -39.88 -17.03 32.28
C LYS A 6 -40.24 -15.55 32.36
N LYS A 7 -39.33 -14.73 32.89
CA LYS A 7 -39.40 -13.27 32.74
C LYS A 7 -39.23 -12.96 31.25
N GLY A 8 -40.31 -12.53 30.60
CA GLY A 8 -40.28 -12.04 29.22
C GLY A 8 -39.65 -10.65 29.15
N PHE A 9 -38.91 -10.39 28.08
CA PHE A 9 -38.36 -9.07 27.76
C PHE A 9 -39.51 -8.12 27.42
N THR A 10 -39.49 -6.89 27.96
CA THR A 10 -40.56 -5.92 27.66
C THR A 10 -40.30 -5.21 26.33
N LEU A 11 -41.37 -4.84 25.62
CA LEU A 11 -41.26 -4.04 24.40
C LEU A 11 -40.63 -2.66 24.69
N VAL A 12 -40.87 -2.10 25.88
CA VAL A 12 -40.30 -0.82 26.30
C VAL A 12 -38.79 -0.91 26.49
N GLU A 13 -38.28 -1.98 27.12
CA GLU A 13 -36.84 -2.22 27.22
C GLU A 13 -36.19 -2.31 25.84
N LEU A 14 -36.85 -2.97 24.87
CA LEU A 14 -36.34 -3.06 23.51
C LEU A 14 -36.26 -1.68 22.83
N VAL A 15 -37.31 -0.87 22.96
CA VAL A 15 -37.39 0.46 22.34
C VAL A 15 -36.33 1.41 22.91
N VAL A 16 -36.11 1.39 24.23
CA VAL A 16 -35.07 2.23 24.86
C VAL A 16 -33.67 1.80 24.41
N VAL A 17 -33.41 0.50 24.29
CA VAL A 17 -32.11 -0.02 23.85
C VAL A 17 -31.79 0.40 22.41
N ILE A 18 -32.73 0.25 21.48
CA ILE A 18 -32.50 0.68 20.09
C ILE A 18 -32.34 2.20 19.98
N ALA A 19 -33.02 2.98 20.83
CA ALA A 19 -32.87 4.43 20.86
C ALA A 19 -31.45 4.84 21.28
N ILE A 20 -30.90 4.22 22.33
CA ILE A 20 -29.53 4.49 22.79
C ILE A 20 -28.51 4.05 21.73
N ILE A 21 -28.66 2.85 21.14
CA ILE A 21 -27.79 2.36 20.06
C ILE A 21 -27.82 3.32 18.85
N GLY A 22 -29.01 3.83 18.49
CA GLY A 22 -29.18 4.78 17.40
C GLY A 22 -28.38 6.08 17.60
N VAL A 23 -28.42 6.66 18.80
CA VAL A 23 -27.66 7.87 19.13
C VAL A 23 -26.15 7.61 19.10
N LEU A 24 -25.70 6.50 19.68
CA LEU A 24 -24.28 6.13 19.67
C LEU A 24 -23.76 5.89 18.25
N ALA A 25 -24.53 5.18 17.43
CA ALA A 25 -24.16 4.88 16.04
C ALA A 25 -24.04 6.16 15.20
N ALA A 26 -24.93 7.14 15.41
CA ALA A 26 -24.93 8.41 14.66
C ALA A 26 -23.63 9.20 14.85
N ILE A 27 -23.04 9.17 16.04
CA ILE A 27 -21.78 9.87 16.35
C ILE A 27 -20.57 9.01 15.93
N LEU A 28 -20.64 7.70 16.16
CA LEU A 28 -19.51 6.79 15.99
C LEU A 28 -19.15 6.54 14.52
N VAL A 29 -20.14 6.33 13.65
CA VAL A 29 -19.93 5.98 12.23
C VAL A 29 -19.05 6.99 11.48
N PRO A 30 -19.36 8.32 11.47
CA PRO A 30 -18.55 9.28 10.73
C PRO A 30 -17.12 9.40 11.27
N SER A 31 -16.95 9.34 12.61
CA SER A 31 -15.63 9.39 13.26
C SER A 31 -14.76 8.19 12.87
N MET A 32 -15.33 6.98 12.91
CA MET A 32 -14.64 5.74 12.55
C MET A 32 -14.21 5.73 11.08
N MET A 33 -15.05 6.22 10.16
CA MET A 33 -14.70 6.31 8.74
C MET A 33 -13.44 7.17 8.51
N GLY A 34 -13.34 8.31 9.19
CA GLY A 34 -12.16 9.18 9.12
C GLY A 34 -10.89 8.49 9.65
N TYR A 35 -11.01 7.78 10.77
CA TYR A 35 -9.88 7.05 11.37
C TYR A 35 -9.39 5.91 10.44
N VAL A 36 -10.30 5.15 9.86
CA VAL A 36 -9.96 4.06 8.92
C VAL A 36 -9.24 4.62 7.70
N LYS A 37 -9.70 5.74 7.11
CA LYS A 37 -9.01 6.36 5.97
C LYS A 37 -7.59 6.82 6.33
N LYS A 38 -7.41 7.45 7.49
CA LYS A 38 -6.07 7.87 7.97
C LYS A 38 -5.15 6.68 8.23
N SER A 39 -5.67 5.60 8.78
CA SER A 39 -4.93 4.35 8.97
C SER A 39 -4.48 3.76 7.63
N ARG A 40 -5.39 3.71 6.66
CA ARG A 40 -5.09 3.25 5.29
C ARG A 40 -4.01 4.10 4.61
N LEU A 41 -4.06 5.43 4.76
CA LEU A 41 -3.02 6.32 4.26
C LEU A 41 -1.65 6.00 4.88
N LYS A 42 -1.60 5.77 6.20
CA LYS A 42 -0.36 5.40 6.89
C LYS A 42 0.21 4.08 6.35
N THR A 43 -0.64 3.08 6.15
CA THR A 43 -0.25 1.81 5.52
C THR A 43 0.27 2.05 4.09
N ALA A 44 -0.43 2.86 3.31
CA ALA A 44 -0.03 3.13 1.93
C ALA A 44 1.33 3.82 1.83
N ASN A 45 1.58 4.84 2.65
CA ASN A 45 2.88 5.51 2.73
C ASN A 45 3.97 4.56 3.24
N GLY A 46 3.64 3.69 4.19
CA GLY A 46 4.56 2.66 4.70
C GLY A 46 4.98 1.67 3.61
N ASN A 47 4.02 1.12 2.87
CA ASN A 47 4.28 0.18 1.78
C ASN A 47 5.03 0.84 0.62
N ALA A 48 4.70 2.08 0.26
CA ALA A 48 5.46 2.85 -0.73
C ALA A 48 6.93 3.05 -0.29
N LYS A 49 7.17 3.30 1.00
CA LYS A 49 8.54 3.40 1.54
C LYS A 49 9.28 2.07 1.48
N THR A 50 8.62 0.96 1.82
CA THR A 50 9.19 -0.39 1.69
C THR A 50 9.59 -0.65 0.25
N ALA A 51 8.68 -0.42 -0.71
CA ALA A 51 8.95 -0.58 -2.14
C ALA A 51 10.15 0.25 -2.61
N TYR A 52 10.20 1.53 -2.22
CA TYR A 52 11.31 2.41 -2.54
C TYR A 52 12.64 1.86 -2.03
N ASN A 53 12.72 1.50 -0.75
CA ASN A 53 13.97 1.03 -0.15
C ASN A 53 14.42 -0.30 -0.75
N THR A 54 13.47 -1.22 -1.00
CA THR A 54 13.74 -2.51 -1.64
C THR A 54 14.23 -2.32 -3.08
N ALA A 55 13.59 -1.44 -3.85
CA ALA A 55 14.02 -1.12 -5.21
C ALA A 55 15.39 -0.46 -5.23
N ALA A 56 15.68 0.43 -4.27
CA ALA A 56 17.00 1.07 -4.15
C ALA A 56 18.11 0.05 -3.85
N GLY A 57 17.83 -0.93 -2.99
CA GLY A 57 18.75 -2.05 -2.75
C GLY A 57 18.98 -2.89 -4.01
N ALA A 58 17.90 -3.28 -4.70
CA ALA A 58 17.99 -4.06 -5.93
C ALA A 58 18.73 -3.31 -7.06
N LEU A 59 18.56 -1.99 -7.19
CA LEU A 59 19.32 -1.17 -8.13
C LEU A 59 20.82 -1.13 -7.77
N ALA A 60 21.17 -1.03 -6.48
CA ALA A 60 22.56 -1.11 -6.04
C ALA A 60 23.18 -2.48 -6.36
N ASP A 61 22.42 -3.57 -6.19
CA ASP A 61 22.86 -4.91 -6.59
C ASP A 61 23.15 -4.97 -8.11
N LEU A 62 22.27 -4.38 -8.95
CA LEU A 62 22.52 -4.28 -10.39
C LEU A 62 23.79 -3.48 -10.72
N GLU A 63 24.02 -2.35 -10.06
CA GLU A 63 25.23 -1.53 -10.25
C GLU A 63 26.51 -2.31 -9.92
N THR A 64 26.51 -3.08 -8.83
CA THR A 64 27.67 -3.91 -8.45
C THR A 64 27.95 -5.05 -9.44
N ASN A 65 26.91 -5.50 -10.15
CA ASN A 65 27.02 -6.49 -11.22
C ASN A 65 27.25 -5.87 -12.61
N GLY A 66 27.49 -4.54 -12.68
CA GLY A 66 27.79 -3.84 -13.92
C GLY A 66 26.58 -3.65 -14.85
N ILE A 67 25.35 -3.84 -14.35
CA ILE A 67 24.12 -3.70 -15.12
C ILE A 67 23.62 -2.26 -15.01
N GLN A 68 23.52 -1.57 -16.15
CA GLN A 68 23.04 -0.21 -16.22
C GLN A 68 21.62 -0.14 -16.82
N LEU A 69 20.70 0.51 -16.11
CA LEU A 69 19.34 0.78 -16.54
C LEU A 69 19.18 2.30 -16.68
N GLU A 70 18.96 2.76 -17.90
CA GLU A 70 18.71 4.18 -18.17
C GLU A 70 17.40 4.67 -17.54
N THR A 71 16.41 3.78 -17.43
CA THR A 71 15.14 4.03 -16.77
C THR A 71 14.55 2.73 -16.23
N ILE A 72 13.97 2.79 -15.05
CA ILE A 72 13.00 1.81 -14.56
C ILE A 72 11.62 2.48 -14.51
N ASP A 73 10.61 1.77 -14.99
CA ASP A 73 9.21 2.19 -14.92
C ASP A 73 8.35 0.96 -14.64
N ILE A 74 8.17 0.67 -13.35
CA ILE A 74 7.61 -0.61 -12.88
C ILE A 74 6.20 -0.34 -12.37
N THR A 75 5.23 -1.08 -12.89
CA THR A 75 3.91 -1.23 -12.26
C THR A 75 3.69 -2.72 -12.01
N GLN A 76 3.53 -3.10 -10.74
CA GLN A 76 3.47 -4.51 -10.37
C GLN A 76 2.42 -4.78 -9.28
N ASN A 77 1.63 -5.83 -9.50
CA ASN A 77 0.80 -6.40 -8.44
C ASN A 77 1.65 -7.28 -7.53
N CYS A 78 1.60 -7.03 -6.23
CA CYS A 78 2.43 -7.71 -5.24
C CYS A 78 1.60 -8.53 -4.26
N THR A 79 0.42 -9.02 -4.65
CA THR A 79 -0.41 -9.89 -3.79
C THR A 79 0.04 -11.34 -3.76
N THR A 80 0.92 -11.73 -4.68
CA THR A 80 1.59 -13.03 -4.73
C THR A 80 3.08 -12.85 -4.94
N PRO A 81 3.92 -13.79 -4.47
CA PRO A 81 5.35 -13.78 -4.77
C PRO A 81 5.63 -13.82 -6.27
N ALA A 82 6.82 -13.37 -6.66
CA ALA A 82 7.30 -13.50 -8.03
C ALA A 82 7.48 -14.98 -8.41
N ALA A 83 7.19 -15.33 -9.66
CA ALA A 83 7.32 -16.71 -10.15
C ALA A 83 8.79 -17.17 -10.21
N SER A 84 9.70 -16.23 -10.47
CA SER A 84 11.15 -16.42 -10.46
C SER A 84 11.83 -15.08 -10.14
N VAL A 85 13.08 -15.16 -9.70
CA VAL A 85 13.98 -14.01 -9.59
C VAL A 85 15.09 -14.22 -10.61
N PRO A 86 15.30 -13.30 -11.57
CA PRO A 86 16.44 -13.36 -12.47
C PRO A 86 17.76 -13.47 -11.71
N ASP A 87 18.66 -14.31 -12.20
CA ASP A 87 20.03 -14.40 -11.68
C ASP A 87 20.86 -13.23 -12.21
N LEU A 88 21.70 -12.64 -11.35
CA LEU A 88 22.58 -11.54 -11.72
C LEU A 88 23.92 -12.02 -12.30
N ASP A 89 24.25 -13.31 -12.16
CA ASP A 89 25.54 -13.89 -12.58
C ASP A 89 25.62 -14.24 -14.08
N GLY A 90 24.60 -13.92 -14.89
CA GLY A 90 24.50 -14.31 -16.31
C GLY A 90 24.80 -13.19 -17.32
N ASP A 91 25.22 -13.56 -18.55
CA ASP A 91 25.65 -12.62 -19.61
C ASP A 91 24.55 -11.69 -20.17
N THR A 92 23.27 -11.95 -19.87
CA THR A 92 22.13 -11.09 -20.23
C THR A 92 21.08 -11.12 -19.12
N VAL A 93 21.15 -10.14 -18.21
CA VAL A 93 20.19 -10.01 -17.11
C VAL A 93 19.13 -8.97 -17.46
N ASP A 94 17.86 -9.35 -17.34
CA ASP A 94 16.77 -8.39 -17.31
C ASP A 94 16.71 -7.74 -15.93
N GLY A 95 17.47 -6.64 -15.77
CA GLY A 95 17.54 -5.90 -14.51
C GLY A 95 16.19 -5.33 -14.06
N VAL A 96 15.30 -4.97 -15.00
CA VAL A 96 13.96 -4.50 -14.66
C VAL A 96 13.13 -5.63 -14.06
N ALA A 97 13.19 -6.84 -14.65
CA ALA A 97 12.55 -8.02 -14.10
C ALA A 97 13.12 -8.39 -12.72
N TYR A 98 14.44 -8.22 -12.51
CA TYR A 98 15.06 -8.43 -11.20
C TYR A 98 14.48 -7.50 -10.13
N VAL A 99 14.53 -6.18 -10.36
CA VAL A 99 13.98 -5.19 -9.42
C VAL A 99 12.50 -5.45 -9.17
N THR A 100 11.73 -5.76 -10.22
CA THR A 100 10.31 -6.10 -10.12
C THR A 100 10.09 -7.30 -9.21
N ALA A 101 10.85 -8.38 -9.38
CA ALA A 101 10.71 -9.61 -8.60
C ALA A 101 11.08 -9.40 -7.12
N ILE A 102 12.17 -8.67 -6.83
CA ILE A 102 12.61 -8.39 -5.46
C ILE A 102 11.59 -7.52 -4.72
N VAL A 103 11.06 -6.47 -5.36
CA VAL A 103 9.99 -5.62 -4.79
C VAL A 103 8.71 -6.43 -4.59
N GLN A 104 8.32 -7.23 -5.59
CA GLN A 104 7.14 -8.08 -5.50
C GLN A 104 7.22 -9.02 -4.30
N ASN A 105 8.35 -9.70 -4.10
CA ASN A 105 8.56 -10.59 -2.96
C ASN A 105 8.50 -9.85 -1.62
N ALA A 106 9.08 -8.66 -1.51
CA ALA A 106 9.05 -7.86 -0.28
C ALA A 106 7.63 -7.47 0.12
N LEU A 107 6.78 -7.12 -0.84
CA LEU A 107 5.40 -6.71 -0.58
C LEU A 107 4.43 -7.90 -0.47
N ALA A 108 4.69 -9.00 -1.17
CA ALA A 108 3.88 -10.22 -1.13
C ALA A 108 3.89 -10.93 0.23
N ALA A 109 4.85 -10.62 1.10
CA ALA A 109 4.82 -11.03 2.51
C ALA A 109 3.54 -10.58 3.24
N ASN A 110 2.85 -9.54 2.72
CA ASN A 110 1.56 -9.07 3.23
C ASN A 110 0.35 -9.81 2.62
N GLY A 111 0.54 -10.81 1.76
CA GLY A 111 -0.52 -11.56 1.09
C GLY A 111 -1.45 -10.65 0.27
N ASN A 112 -2.76 -10.77 0.48
CA ASN A 112 -3.78 -9.93 -0.17
C ASN A 112 -3.60 -8.43 0.08
N ASP A 113 -2.82 -8.04 1.10
CA ASP A 113 -2.51 -6.66 1.44
C ASP A 113 -1.19 -6.18 0.82
N GLY A 114 -0.54 -6.98 -0.03
CA GLY A 114 0.65 -6.59 -0.79
C GLY A 114 0.38 -5.53 -1.85
N GLY A 115 -0.87 -5.41 -2.30
CA GLY A 115 -1.36 -4.33 -3.17
C GLY A 115 -0.67 -4.22 -4.52
N GLU A 116 -0.68 -3.03 -5.10
CA GLU A 116 -0.02 -2.71 -6.36
C GLU A 116 0.95 -1.54 -6.13
N VAL A 117 2.13 -1.65 -6.74
CA VAL A 117 3.23 -0.72 -6.59
C VAL A 117 3.58 -0.08 -7.92
N TYR A 118 3.99 1.18 -7.87
CA TYR A 118 4.59 1.89 -8.98
C TYR A 118 5.96 2.41 -8.56
N ILE A 119 7.00 2.20 -9.35
CA ILE A 119 8.37 2.64 -9.05
C ILE A 119 8.98 3.24 -10.31
N ASN A 120 9.68 4.36 -10.14
CA ASN A 120 10.42 4.98 -11.23
C ASN A 120 11.81 5.47 -10.75
N GLY A 121 12.81 5.42 -11.62
CA GLY A 121 14.22 5.66 -11.28
C GLY A 121 15.19 5.23 -12.38
N ASN A 122 16.47 5.09 -12.05
CA ASN A 122 17.52 4.53 -12.91
C ASN A 122 18.74 4.06 -12.10
N THR A 123 19.74 3.44 -12.74
CA THR A 123 21.07 3.20 -12.12
C THR A 123 22.16 4.15 -12.63
N THR A 124 21.83 5.06 -13.54
CA THR A 124 22.82 5.95 -14.17
C THR A 124 22.92 7.34 -13.53
N ALA A 125 22.00 7.70 -12.63
CA ALA A 125 21.98 9.01 -11.98
C ALA A 125 21.71 8.95 -10.47
N THR A 126 20.45 8.78 -10.08
CA THR A 126 19.99 9.08 -8.70
C THR A 126 19.32 7.89 -8.01
N GLY A 127 19.36 6.69 -8.60
CA GLY A 127 18.64 5.54 -8.06
C GLY A 127 17.13 5.66 -8.26
N VAL A 128 16.36 5.26 -7.25
CA VAL A 128 14.90 5.38 -7.24
C VAL A 128 14.48 6.84 -7.05
N TRP A 129 13.67 7.39 -7.97
CA TRP A 129 13.13 8.75 -7.84
C TRP A 129 11.93 8.77 -6.88
N GLY A 130 11.10 7.74 -6.95
CA GLY A 130 9.98 7.57 -6.04
C GLY A 130 9.26 6.26 -6.23
N ALA A 131 8.46 5.92 -5.24
CA ALA A 131 7.55 4.79 -5.28
C ALA A 131 6.15 5.23 -4.84
N GLN A 132 5.13 4.66 -5.46
CA GLN A 132 3.74 4.77 -5.05
C GLN A 132 3.20 3.38 -4.73
N TRP A 133 2.19 3.35 -3.85
CA TRP A 133 1.49 2.13 -3.51
C TRP A 133 0.02 2.39 -3.29
N HIS A 134 -0.81 1.43 -3.67
CA HIS A 134 -2.22 1.41 -3.34
C HIS A 134 -2.70 -0.03 -3.14
N ARG A 135 -3.78 -0.22 -2.36
CA ARG A 135 -4.20 -1.54 -1.90
C ARG A 135 -4.69 -2.45 -3.03
N LYS A 136 -5.29 -1.86 -4.05
CA LYS A 136 -5.85 -2.57 -5.20
C LYS A 136 -5.93 -1.62 -6.39
N SER A 137 -5.88 -2.15 -7.60
CA SER A 137 -6.04 -1.34 -8.80
C SER A 137 -7.30 -0.46 -8.72
N GLY A 138 -7.14 0.85 -8.97
CA GLY A 138 -8.19 1.85 -8.86
C GLY A 138 -8.56 2.30 -7.44
N ASP A 139 -7.79 1.96 -6.41
CA ASP A 139 -7.99 2.53 -5.08
C ASP A 139 -7.70 4.04 -5.06
N LYS A 140 -8.52 4.79 -4.33
CA LYS A 140 -8.39 6.25 -4.25
C LYS A 140 -7.22 6.66 -3.36
N ILE A 141 -6.87 5.86 -2.36
CA ILE A 141 -5.79 6.22 -1.43
C ILE A 141 -4.47 5.74 -2.02
N VAL A 142 -3.73 6.68 -2.62
CA VAL A 142 -2.37 6.45 -3.11
C VAL A 142 -1.37 6.94 -2.08
N GLY A 143 -0.51 6.05 -1.61
CA GLY A 143 0.67 6.40 -0.82
C GLY A 143 1.86 6.68 -1.73
N GLN A 144 2.80 7.50 -1.28
CA GLN A 144 4.03 7.80 -2.02
C GLN A 144 5.21 7.92 -1.07
N TYR A 145 6.40 7.64 -1.58
CA TYR A 145 7.68 7.92 -0.92
C TYR A 145 8.70 8.34 -2.00
N PRO A 146 9.66 9.26 -1.74
CA PRO A 146 9.94 9.93 -0.45
C PRO A 146 8.93 11.01 -0.06
N GLU A 147 8.25 11.61 -1.03
CA GLU A 147 7.29 12.70 -0.76
C GLU A 147 5.89 12.14 -0.42
N ALA A 148 5.72 11.71 0.82
CA ALA A 148 4.47 11.13 1.30
C ALA A 148 3.33 12.16 1.44
N PRO A 149 2.10 11.86 0.97
CA PRO A 149 0.94 12.69 1.23
C PRO A 149 0.64 12.77 2.74
N SER A 150 0.53 14.01 3.24
CA SER A 150 0.30 14.31 4.65
C SER A 150 -1.16 14.18 5.11
N THR A 151 -2.10 14.15 4.16
CA THR A 151 -3.54 14.07 4.42
C THR A 151 -4.21 13.13 3.43
N VAL A 152 -5.41 12.65 3.80
CA VAL A 152 -6.19 11.73 2.96
C VAL A 152 -6.62 12.42 1.67
N GLU A 153 -6.99 13.70 1.73
CA GLU A 153 -7.44 14.47 0.57
C GLU A 153 -6.30 14.62 -0.46
N LYS A 154 -5.07 14.81 0.03
CA LYS A 154 -3.89 14.84 -0.85
C LYS A 154 -3.66 13.49 -1.50
N ALA A 155 -3.76 12.40 -0.74
CA ALA A 155 -3.62 11.05 -1.27
C ALA A 155 -4.72 10.71 -2.30
N GLU A 156 -5.96 11.13 -2.06
CA GLU A 156 -7.10 10.95 -2.97
C GLU A 156 -6.98 11.79 -4.25
N ALA A 157 -6.21 12.88 -4.23
CA ALA A 157 -5.92 13.72 -5.39
C ALA A 157 -4.67 13.30 -6.18
N MET A 158 -3.97 12.25 -5.73
CA MET A 158 -2.85 11.68 -6.45
C MET A 158 -3.34 10.71 -7.53
N LYS A 159 -2.60 10.65 -8.63
CA LYS A 159 -2.82 9.69 -9.68
C LYS A 159 -1.70 8.65 -9.59
N PHE A 160 -2.10 7.39 -9.44
CA PHE A 160 -1.17 6.28 -9.44
C PHE A 160 -0.45 6.19 -10.80
N GLY A 161 0.85 5.92 -10.80
CA GLY A 161 1.69 5.94 -12.00
C GLY A 161 2.25 7.32 -12.35
N GLU A 162 1.89 8.37 -11.60
CA GLU A 162 2.40 9.73 -11.83
C GLU A 162 3.09 10.25 -10.56
N LEU A 163 4.43 10.16 -10.53
CA LEU A 163 5.21 10.71 -9.43
C LEU A 163 5.12 12.25 -9.41
N LYS A 164 4.60 12.77 -8.30
CA LYS A 164 4.64 14.20 -7.97
C LYS A 164 5.80 14.40 -7.00
N LEU A 165 6.96 14.75 -7.55
CA LEU A 165 8.17 15.11 -6.79
C LEU A 165 8.43 16.61 -6.98
N LYS A 166 8.72 17.32 -5.89
CA LYS A 166 9.01 18.77 -5.91
C LYS A 166 10.34 19.12 -6.56
N ASN A 167 11.28 18.17 -6.57
CA ASN A 167 12.59 18.31 -7.18
C ASN A 167 12.77 17.25 -8.28
N LYS A 168 12.10 17.42 -9.42
CA LYS A 168 12.56 16.77 -10.66
C LYS A 168 13.76 17.59 -11.16
N ALA A 169 14.95 17.02 -11.05
CA ALA A 169 16.12 17.54 -11.76
C ALA A 169 15.97 17.25 -13.25
#